data_AF-A0A0G9HB25-F1
#
_entry.id   AF-A0A0G9HB25-F1
#
_cell.length_a   1.000
_cell.length_b   1.000
_cell.length_c   1.000
_cell.angle_alpha   90.00
_cell.angle_beta   90.00
_cell.angle_gamma   90.00
#
_symmetry.space_group_name_H-M   'P 1'
#
loop_
_entity.id
_entity.type
_entity.pdbx_description
1 polymer ?
#
loop_
_entity_poly.entity_id
_entity_poly.type
_entity_poly.pdbx_seq_one_letter_code
_entity_poly.pdbx_strand_id
1 'polypeptide(L)' 'MTKNRDNLDSDLDRLQGYAQALARKYPEPPLFWQEFSGLAEEVLRNAARDDHDWVLQRIRCMVAEVGMGAPPAP' A
#
# COMPACT_ATOMS: atom_id res chain seq x y z
N MET A 1 3.46 16.67 -10.91
CA MET A 1 2.94 17.48 -9.80
C MET A 1 2.88 16.57 -8.59
N THR A 2 3.51 16.96 -7.49
CA THR A 2 3.48 16.18 -6.24
C THR A 2 2.09 16.29 -5.62
N LYS A 3 1.43 15.16 -5.32
CA LYS A 3 0.11 15.17 -4.70
C LYS A 3 0.21 15.76 -3.28
N ASN A 4 -0.74 16.61 -2.91
CA ASN A 4 -0.89 17.08 -1.52
C ASN A 4 -1.34 15.91 -0.62
N ARG A 5 -1.11 16.04 0.70
CA ARG A 5 -1.46 15.03 1.70
C ARG A 5 -2.90 14.52 1.61
N ASP A 6 -3.86 15.40 1.32
CA ASP A 6 -5.28 15.06 1.16
C ASP A 6 -5.53 14.09 -0.01
N ASN A 7 -4.86 14.33 -1.15
CA ASN A 7 -4.90 13.43 -2.29
C ASN A 7 -4.21 12.10 -2.01
N LEU A 8 -3.12 12.10 -1.22
CA LEU A 8 -2.44 10.88 -0.81
C LEU A 8 -3.28 10.06 0.18
N ASP A 9 -3.99 10.71 1.10
CA ASP A 9 -4.88 10.06 2.05
C ASP A 9 -6.02 9.34 1.32
N SER A 10 -6.61 9.97 0.31
CA SER A 10 -7.62 9.33 -0.55
C SER A 10 -7.07 8.14 -1.35
N ASP A 11 -5.84 8.26 -1.88
CA ASP A 11 -5.16 7.15 -2.56
C ASP A 11 -4.87 5.99 -1.61
N LEU A 12 -4.47 6.30 -0.37
CA LEU A 12 -4.18 5.35 0.69
C LEU A 12 -5.44 4.65 1.20
N ASP A 13 -6.56 5.35 1.36
CA ASP A 13 -7.85 4.75 1.71
C ASP A 13 -8.31 3.77 0.62
N ARG A 14 -8.17 4.17 -0.65
CA ARG A 14 -8.43 3.29 -1.79
C ARG A 14 -7.51 2.06 -1.79
N LEU A 15 -6.23 2.26 -1.48
CA LEU A 15 -5.25 1.19 -1.37
C LEU A 15 -5.60 0.22 -0.23
N GLN A 16 -6.11 0.71 0.90
CA GLN A 16 -6.57 -0.12 2.01
C GLN A 16 -7.78 -0.98 1.63
N GLY A 17 -8.79 -0.37 0.98
CA GLY A 17 -9.94 -1.12 0.47
C GLY A 17 -9.54 -2.18 -0.55
N TYR A 18 -8.57 -1.86 -1.41
CA TYR A 18 -7.98 -2.82 -2.34
C TYR A 18 -7.25 -3.94 -1.60
N ALA A 19 -6.40 -3.63 -0.61
CA ALA A 19 -5.70 -4.62 0.20
C ALA A 19 -6.65 -5.61 0.88
N GLN A 20 -7.77 -5.14 1.43
CA GLN A 20 -8.78 -6.00 2.04
C GLN A 20 -9.43 -6.94 1.02
N ALA A 21 -9.80 -6.43 -0.16
CA ALA A 21 -10.36 -7.24 -1.23
C ALA A 21 -9.34 -8.27 -1.75
N LEU A 22 -8.08 -7.83 -1.88
CA LEU A 22 -6.98 -8.64 -2.35
C LEU A 22 -6.63 -9.75 -1.37
N ALA A 23 -6.60 -9.46 -0.07
CA ALA A 23 -6.36 -10.46 0.98
C ALA A 23 -7.46 -11.52 1.05
N ARG A 24 -8.71 -11.15 0.75
CA ARG A 24 -9.82 -12.11 0.62
C ARG A 24 -9.70 -12.99 -0.62
N LYS A 25 -9.20 -12.43 -1.73
CA LYS A 25 -9.06 -13.13 -3.02
C LYS A 25 -7.82 -14.01 -3.05
N TYR A 26 -6.73 -13.53 -2.50
CA TYR A 26 -5.42 -14.17 -2.43
C TYR A 26 -4.99 -14.22 -0.97
N PRO A 27 -5.34 -15.29 -0.23
CA PRO A 27 -4.88 -15.48 1.15
C PRO A 27 -3.38 -15.78 1.23
N GLU A 28 -2.72 -16.02 0.09
CA GLU A 28 -1.31 -16.29 -0.03
C GLU A 28 -0.50 -14.99 -0.14
N PRO A 29 0.48 -14.76 0.77
CA PRO A 29 1.29 -13.54 0.78
C PRO A 29 1.97 -13.21 -0.57
N PRO A 30 2.59 -14.15 -1.30
CA PRO A 30 3.29 -13.82 -2.54
C PRO A 30 2.38 -13.23 -3.62
N LEU A 31 1.19 -13.81 -3.81
CA LEU A 31 0.21 -13.37 -4.80
C LEU A 31 -0.40 -12.02 -4.41
N PHE A 32 -0.68 -11.82 -3.12
CA PHE A 32 -1.09 -10.53 -2.59
C PHE A 32 -0.06 -9.46 -2.90
N TRP A 33 1.21 -9.70 -2.53
CA TRP A 33 2.27 -8.71 -2.71
C TRP A 33 2.57 -8.42 -4.19
N GLN A 34 2.42 -9.41 -5.07
CA GLN A 34 2.59 -9.21 -6.51
C GLN A 34 1.63 -8.17 -7.08
N GLU A 35 0.35 -8.24 -6.73
CA GLU A 35 -0.66 -7.29 -7.21
C GLU A 35 -0.62 -5.96 -6.41
N PHE A 36 -0.37 -6.05 -5.10
CA PHE A 36 -0.36 -4.89 -4.21
C PHE A 36 0.86 -3.97 -4.43
N SER A 37 2.03 -4.54 -4.71
CA SER A 37 3.27 -3.76 -4.85
C SER A 37 3.18 -2.75 -6.00
N GLY A 38 2.56 -3.09 -7.13
CA GLY A 38 2.43 -2.16 -8.26
C GLY A 38 1.65 -0.88 -7.90
N LEU A 39 0.56 -1.03 -7.14
CA LEU A 39 -0.22 0.10 -6.63
C LEU A 39 0.54 0.89 -5.54
N ALA A 40 1.19 0.19 -4.61
CA ALA A 40 2.01 0.82 -3.58
C ALA A 40 3.16 1.65 -4.17
N GLU A 41 3.83 1.14 -5.21
CA GLU A 41 4.88 1.84 -5.95
C GLU A 41 4.33 3.07 -6.68
N GLU A 42 3.13 3.00 -7.25
CA GLU A 42 2.48 4.14 -7.89
C GLU A 42 2.15 5.24 -6.87
N VAL A 43 1.62 4.88 -5.70
CA VAL A 43 1.35 5.82 -4.60
C VAL A 43 2.65 6.47 -4.13
N LEU A 44 3.72 5.69 -3.92
CA LEU A 44 5.04 6.21 -3.53
C LEU A 44 5.65 7.12 -4.58
N ARG A 45 5.54 6.76 -5.87
CA ARG A 45 6.05 7.58 -6.97
C ARG A 45 5.33 8.93 -7.07
N ASN A 46 4.04 8.96 -6.73
CA ASN A 46 3.23 10.19 -6.72
C ASN A 46 3.38 11.01 -5.43
N ALA A 47 3.85 10.39 -4.35
CA ALA A 47 4.08 11.04 -3.07
C ALA A 47 5.32 11.95 -3.09
N ALA A 48 5.27 13.02 -2.28
CA ALA A 48 6.44 13.84 -2.03
C ALA A 48 7.51 13.02 -1.30
N ARG A 49 8.78 13.30 -1.59
CA ARG A 49 9.91 12.63 -0.94
C ARG A 49 9.88 12.74 0.58
N ASP A 50 9.34 13.84 1.11
CA ASP A 50 9.14 14.09 2.55
C ASP A 50 8.01 13.22 3.15
N ASP A 51 7.02 12.86 2.33
CA ASP A 51 5.89 12.00 2.74
C ASP A 51 6.15 10.51 2.46
N HIS A 52 7.26 10.14 1.83
CA HIS A 52 7.58 8.73 1.54
C HIS A 52 7.60 7.87 2.80
N ASP A 53 8.22 8.35 3.87
CA ASP A 53 8.29 7.63 5.14
C ASP A 53 6.89 7.43 5.75
N TRP A 54 6.06 8.47 5.68
CA TRP A 54 4.68 8.43 6.14
C TRP A 54 3.83 7.44 5.32
N VAL A 55 3.94 7.47 3.99
CA VAL A 55 3.26 6.54 3.08
C VAL A 55 3.69 5.10 3.35
N LEU A 56 5.00 4.84 3.48
CA LEU A 56 5.52 3.52 3.80
C LEU A 56 4.99 3.01 5.14
N GLN A 57 4.99 3.84 6.18
CA GLN A 57 4.45 3.47 7.48
C GLN A 57 2.96 3.13 7.39
N ARG A 58 2.18 3.92 6.63
CA ARG A 58 0.74 3.65 6.42
C ARG A 58 0.51 2.32 5.73
N ILE A 59 1.25 2.08 4.64
CA ILE A 59 1.17 0.82 3.88
C ILE A 59 1.48 -0.37 4.81
N ARG A 60 2.55 -0.30 5.60
CA ARG A 60 2.90 -1.38 6.55
C ARG A 60 1.79 -1.65 7.56
N CYS A 61 1.14 -0.61 8.09
CA CYS A 61 -0.02 -0.78 8.96
C CYS A 61 -1.17 -1.49 8.24
N MET A 62 -1.55 -1.04 7.03
CA MET A 62 -2.63 -1.65 6.25
C MET A 62 -2.38 -3.14 6.01
N VAL A 63 -1.15 -3.51 5.65
CA VAL A 63 -0.82 -4.89 5.33
C VAL A 63 -0.81 -5.77 6.58
N ALA A 64 -0.41 -5.22 7.72
CA ALA A 64 -0.53 -5.88 9.02
C ALA A 64 -1.99 -6.09 9.43
N GLU A 65 -2.88 -5.12 9.19
CA GLU A 65 -4.32 -5.22 9.50
C GLU A 65 -5.02 -6.32 8.70
N VAL A 66 -4.63 -6.53 7.44
CA VAL A 66 -5.18 -7.61 6.60
C VAL A 66 -4.49 -8.96 6.80
N GLY A 67 -3.54 -9.06 7.72
CA GLY A 67 -2.86 -10.30 8.09
C GLY A 67 -1.77 -10.76 7.11
N MET A 68 -1.36 -9.90 6.17
CA MET A 68 -0.37 -10.21 5.13
C MET A 68 1.08 -9.95 5.55
N GLY A 69 1.28 -9.36 6.74
CA GLY A 69 2.60 -9.21 7.35
C GLY A 69 3.54 -8.27 6.57
N ALA A 70 4.84 -8.54 6.65
CA ALA A 70 5.85 -7.82 5.88
C ALA A 70 5.98 -8.40 4.45
N PRO A 71 6.38 -7.59 3.46
CA PRO A 71 6.62 -8.10 2.11
C PRO A 71 7.68 -9.20 2.13
N PRO A 72 7.55 -10.24 1.27
CA PRO A 72 8.59 -11.24 1.14
C PRO A 72 9.90 -10.55 0.76
N ALA A 73 10.99 -10.95 1.41
CA ALA A 73 12.31 -10.49 1.03
C ALA A 73 12.58 -10.88 -0.44
N PRO A 74 13.25 -10.01 -1.22
CA PRO A 74 13.60 -10.29 -2.61
C PRO A 74 14.49 -11.52 -2.76
#